data_AF-A0A1D3UGH8-F1
#
_entry.id   AF-A0A1D3UGH8-F1
#
_cell.length_a   1.000
_cell.length_b   1.000
_cell.length_c   1.000
_cell.angle_alpha   90.00
_cell.angle_beta   90.00
_cell.angle_gamma   90.00
#
_symmetry.space_group_name_H-M   'P 1'
#
loop_
_entity.id
_entity.type
_entity.pdbx_description
1 polymer ?
#
loop_
_entity_poly.entity_id
_entity_poly.type
_entity_poly.pdbx_seq_one_letter_code
_entity_poly.pdbx_strand_id
1 'polypeptide(L)'
;MDLGGVAYTRNMEQAHTDSLISMSEIDDAVSRILRLKFEMGLFESPYVQPSRATEIIRSKEHNRLARKVAEESIVLLKNNANLLPLSKNIGSIAVIGPNADNLYNQLGDYTAPQPEEHIVTILEGIRNAVSPTTVIRYVKGCAVRDTTQSNIDEAVRAANASNAVVLVVGGSSARDFRTKYIETGAATVSSRENELIPDMESGEGYDRKSLTLLGHQEKLIESIAATGKPLIMVYIQGRPLNMNLADKKASALLTAWYPGEEGGNAVANVIFGDVNPSGRLPISVPRSTGQLPVYYSLGKSNDYVEGTSTPLYAFGYGLSYTAFEYGNLTISREGGNITVSCTVTNTGNTDGDEVVQLYLRDHVASVSVPPVLLKDFAKISLKKGESARVNFVLTPEQLAFFNTDLKRVVEPGEFTVMIGAASNDIRLKESFVY
;
A
#
# COMPACT_ATOMS: atom_id res chain seq x y z
N MET A 1 -0.99 29.28 -11.59
CA MET A 1 -0.90 29.70 -10.18
C MET A 1 0.54 29.55 -9.71
N ASP A 2 0.99 30.39 -8.80
CA ASP A 2 2.27 30.25 -8.09
C ASP A 2 1.95 29.72 -6.69
N LEU A 3 2.56 28.58 -6.31
CA LEU A 3 2.29 27.91 -5.05
C LEU A 3 3.57 27.95 -4.22
N GLY A 4 3.58 28.76 -3.16
CA GLY A 4 4.74 28.93 -2.27
C GLY A 4 5.88 29.78 -2.83
N GLY A 5 5.86 30.10 -4.13
CA GLY A 5 6.76 31.07 -4.74
C GLY A 5 6.26 32.50 -4.68
N VAL A 6 7.14 33.41 -5.09
CA VAL A 6 6.85 34.86 -5.26
C VAL A 6 7.22 35.32 -6.66
N ALA A 7 7.35 34.40 -7.61
CA ALA A 7 7.81 34.67 -8.96
C ALA A 7 6.81 35.57 -9.69
N TYR A 8 5.52 35.25 -9.59
CA TYR A 8 4.49 36.07 -10.24
C TYR A 8 4.25 37.39 -9.53
N THR A 9 4.32 37.44 -8.20
CA THR A 9 4.07 38.66 -7.43
C THR A 9 5.24 39.65 -7.47
N ARG A 10 6.48 39.20 -7.67
CA ARG A 10 7.65 40.10 -7.72
C ARG A 10 8.13 40.44 -9.13
N ASN A 11 8.03 39.50 -10.07
CA ASN A 11 8.76 39.63 -11.34
C ASN A 11 7.84 39.78 -12.56
N MET A 12 6.54 39.53 -12.45
CA MET A 12 5.65 39.49 -13.63
C MET A 12 5.50 40.85 -14.32
N GLU A 13 5.38 41.94 -13.56
CA GLU A 13 5.28 43.29 -14.11
C GLU A 13 6.58 43.71 -14.81
N GLN A 14 7.73 43.43 -14.20
CA GLN A 14 9.03 43.71 -14.79
C GLN A 14 9.25 42.86 -16.06
N ALA A 15 8.93 41.57 -16.01
CA ALA A 15 9.03 40.69 -17.17
C ALA A 15 8.15 41.17 -18.34
N HIS A 16 6.96 41.72 -18.04
CA HIS A 16 6.12 42.31 -19.08
C HIS A 16 6.73 43.60 -19.63
N THR A 17 7.22 44.48 -18.76
CA THR A 17 7.90 45.73 -19.13
C THR A 17 9.13 45.48 -20.03
N ASP A 18 9.90 44.45 -19.70
CA ASP A 18 11.08 44.01 -20.46
C ASP A 18 10.72 43.20 -21.71
N SER A 19 9.43 43.05 -22.03
CA SER A 19 8.92 42.29 -23.19
C SER A 19 9.33 40.80 -23.19
N LEU A 20 9.61 40.23 -22.02
CA LEU A 20 9.87 38.80 -21.82
C LEU A 20 8.57 37.98 -21.78
N ILE A 21 7.43 38.63 -21.51
CA ILE A 21 6.09 38.04 -21.57
C ILE A 21 5.09 39.05 -22.14
N SER A 22 4.13 38.57 -22.94
CA SER A 22 3.06 39.40 -23.50
C SER A 22 1.84 39.50 -22.57
N MET A 23 1.04 40.56 -22.74
CA MET A 23 -0.25 40.66 -22.04
C MET A 23 -1.19 39.53 -22.41
N SER A 24 -1.16 39.03 -23.66
CA SER A 24 -2.03 37.93 -24.07
C SER A 24 -1.71 36.63 -23.33
N GLU A 25 -0.44 36.35 -23.03
CA GLU A 25 -0.05 35.19 -22.22
C GLU A 25 -0.54 35.31 -20.77
N ILE A 26 -0.50 36.52 -20.20
CA ILE A 26 -1.04 36.81 -18.87
C ILE A 26 -2.56 36.64 -18.87
N ASP A 27 -3.25 37.24 -19.86
CA ASP A 27 -4.70 37.15 -20.01
C ASP A 27 -5.15 35.69 -20.20
N ASP A 28 -4.42 34.88 -20.96
CA ASP A 28 -4.69 33.45 -21.11
C ASP A 28 -4.56 32.70 -19.78
N ALA A 29 -3.51 32.98 -19.01
CA ALA A 29 -3.29 32.34 -17.71
C ALA A 29 -4.38 32.72 -16.70
N VAL A 30 -4.75 34.01 -16.65
CA VAL A 30 -5.83 34.52 -15.80
C VAL A 30 -7.18 33.95 -16.24
N SER A 31 -7.45 33.93 -17.55
CA SER A 31 -8.71 33.43 -18.12
C SER A 31 -8.95 31.96 -17.78
N ARG A 32 -7.91 31.12 -17.75
CA ARG A 32 -8.02 29.71 -17.30
C ARG A 32 -8.44 29.62 -15.84
N ILE A 33 -7.89 30.46 -14.96
CA ILE A 33 -8.25 30.49 -13.54
C ILE A 33 -9.67 31.02 -13.34
N LEU A 34 -10.03 32.11 -14.02
CA LEU A 34 -11.36 32.70 -13.90
C LEU A 34 -12.43 31.76 -14.45
N ARG A 35 -12.19 31.12 -15.60
CA ARG A 35 -13.08 30.11 -16.17
C ARG A 35 -13.37 29.01 -15.16
N LEU A 36 -12.35 28.45 -14.51
CA LEU A 36 -12.55 27.44 -13.48
C LEU A 36 -13.39 27.97 -12.30
N LYS A 37 -13.15 29.21 -11.85
CA LYS A 37 -13.95 29.82 -10.78
C LYS A 37 -15.42 30.02 -11.16
N PHE A 38 -15.70 30.37 -12.41
CA PHE A 38 -17.06 30.45 -12.95
C PHE A 38 -17.71 29.07 -13.06
N GLU A 39 -17.01 28.07 -13.61
CA GLU A 39 -17.50 26.70 -13.72
C GLU A 39 -17.80 26.07 -12.35
N MET A 40 -17.02 26.42 -11.33
CA MET A 40 -17.25 26.01 -9.94
C MET A 40 -18.39 26.79 -9.25
N GLY A 41 -18.97 27.81 -9.89
CA GLY A 41 -20.04 28.64 -9.31
C GLY A 41 -19.59 29.51 -8.13
N LEU A 42 -18.29 29.78 -8.00
CA LEU A 42 -17.73 30.52 -6.86
C LEU A 42 -18.11 32.01 -6.86
N PHE A 43 -18.57 32.54 -8.00
CA PHE A 43 -19.06 33.92 -8.07
C PHE A 43 -20.49 34.04 -7.51
N GLU A 44 -21.30 32.99 -7.64
CA GLU A 44 -22.68 32.93 -7.15
C GLU A 44 -22.76 32.41 -5.71
N SER A 45 -21.93 31.42 -5.36
CA SER A 45 -21.93 30.77 -4.04
C SER A 45 -20.51 30.56 -3.49
N PRO A 46 -19.84 31.64 -3.04
CA PRO A 46 -18.44 31.58 -2.60
C PRO A 46 -18.22 30.92 -1.23
N TYR A 47 -19.25 30.83 -0.39
CA TYR A 47 -19.10 30.47 1.02
C TYR A 47 -19.61 29.06 1.33
N VAL A 48 -18.85 28.35 2.16
CA VAL A 48 -19.25 27.05 2.74
C VAL A 48 -20.13 27.25 3.98
N GLN A 49 -20.84 26.19 4.39
CA GLN A 49 -21.64 26.17 5.62
C GLN A 49 -20.90 25.41 6.74
N PRO A 50 -20.33 26.09 7.76
CA PRO A 50 -19.56 25.42 8.80
C PRO A 50 -20.35 24.41 9.65
N SER A 51 -21.64 24.67 9.89
CA SER A 51 -22.51 23.75 10.65
C SER A 51 -22.61 22.38 9.99
N ARG A 52 -22.68 22.32 8.66
CA ARG A 52 -22.71 21.06 7.90
C ARG A 52 -21.43 20.24 8.10
N ALA A 53 -20.28 20.88 8.31
CA ALA A 53 -19.03 20.17 8.57
C ALA A 53 -19.12 19.35 9.87
N THR A 54 -19.78 19.87 10.91
CA THR A 54 -19.96 19.15 12.19
C THR A 54 -20.87 17.93 12.09
N GLU A 55 -21.72 17.86 11.06
CA GLU A 55 -22.61 16.72 10.83
C GLU A 55 -21.92 15.60 10.01
N ILE A 56 -20.99 15.98 9.13
CA ILE A 56 -20.43 15.10 8.10
C ILE A 56 -19.02 14.60 8.44
N ILE A 57 -18.18 15.43 9.06
CA ILE A 57 -16.81 15.03 9.41
C ILE A 57 -16.89 13.91 10.44
N ARG A 58 -16.23 12.78 10.15
CA ARG A 58 -16.22 11.57 10.99
C ARG A 58 -17.62 11.01 11.30
N SER A 59 -18.54 11.16 10.35
CA SER A 59 -19.82 10.47 10.40
C SER A 59 -19.62 8.95 10.50
N LYS A 60 -20.65 8.23 10.99
CA LYS A 60 -20.59 6.77 11.09
C LYS A 60 -20.33 6.10 9.74
N GLU A 61 -20.87 6.68 8.66
CA GLU A 61 -20.64 6.22 7.30
C GLU A 61 -19.18 6.40 6.88
N HIS A 62 -18.57 7.54 7.17
CA HIS A 62 -17.16 7.80 6.86
C HIS A 62 -16.21 6.88 7.63
N ASN A 63 -16.44 6.69 8.93
CA ASN A 63 -15.60 5.79 9.73
C ASN A 63 -15.76 4.34 9.26
N ARG A 64 -16.98 3.91 8.91
CA ARG A 64 -17.22 2.58 8.33
C ARG A 64 -16.49 2.41 7.00
N LEU A 65 -16.50 3.43 6.14
CA LEU A 65 -15.78 3.40 4.86
C LEU A 65 -14.27 3.35 5.09
N ALA A 66 -13.73 4.17 6.00
CA ALA A 66 -12.32 4.17 6.35
C ALA A 66 -11.87 2.78 6.84
N ARG A 67 -12.66 2.14 7.72
CA ARG A 67 -12.41 0.77 8.17
C ARG A 67 -12.42 -0.23 7.01
N LYS A 68 -13.44 -0.18 6.15
CA LYS A 68 -13.55 -1.07 4.99
C LYS A 68 -12.37 -0.93 4.05
N VAL A 69 -11.95 0.30 3.75
CA VAL A 69 -10.77 0.57 2.89
C VAL A 69 -9.51 0.01 3.53
N ALA A 70 -9.31 0.20 4.84
CA ALA A 70 -8.16 -0.35 5.55
C ALA A 70 -8.16 -1.89 5.53
N GLU A 71 -9.31 -2.54 5.78
CA GLU A 71 -9.49 -3.99 5.72
C GLU A 71 -9.14 -4.57 4.35
N GLU A 72 -9.63 -3.93 3.28
CA GLU A 72 -9.37 -4.34 1.89
C GLU A 72 -7.95 -4.02 1.41
N SER A 73 -7.21 -3.16 2.13
CA SER A 73 -5.84 -2.76 1.79
C SER A 73 -4.76 -3.59 2.50
N ILE A 74 -5.14 -4.35 3.54
CA ILE A 74 -4.21 -5.24 4.23
C ILE A 74 -3.85 -6.41 3.31
N VAL A 75 -2.55 -6.63 3.12
CA VAL A 75 -2.02 -7.72 2.31
C VAL A 75 -1.43 -8.79 3.21
N LEU A 76 -2.01 -9.99 3.20
CA LEU A 76 -1.44 -11.16 3.82
C LEU A 76 -0.33 -11.71 2.91
N LEU A 77 0.92 -11.64 3.36
CA LEU A 77 2.09 -12.04 2.57
C LEU A 77 2.48 -13.50 2.81
N LYS A 78 2.26 -13.98 4.03
CA LYS A 78 2.62 -15.33 4.47
C LYS A 78 1.64 -15.81 5.55
N ASN A 79 1.24 -17.07 5.50
CA ASN A 79 0.45 -17.73 6.55
C ASN A 79 0.81 -19.22 6.65
N ASN A 80 1.82 -19.55 7.47
CA ASN A 80 2.28 -20.92 7.61
C ASN A 80 1.33 -21.76 8.45
N ALA A 81 1.11 -23.01 8.01
CA ALA A 81 0.26 -23.98 8.70
C ALA A 81 -1.15 -23.47 9.03
N ASN A 82 -1.66 -22.50 8.24
CA ASN A 82 -2.93 -21.83 8.48
C ASN A 82 -3.06 -21.27 9.90
N LEU A 83 -1.99 -20.67 10.44
CA LEU A 83 -1.99 -20.04 11.77
C LEU A 83 -3.09 -18.99 11.90
N LEU A 84 -3.23 -18.14 10.88
CA LEU A 84 -4.30 -17.16 10.82
C LEU A 84 -5.53 -17.72 10.10
N PRO A 85 -6.75 -17.37 10.55
CA PRO A 85 -7.04 -16.46 11.66
C PRO A 85 -6.84 -17.08 13.06
N LEU A 86 -6.47 -16.26 14.05
CA LEU A 86 -6.39 -16.65 15.46
C LEU A 86 -7.78 -16.74 16.11
N SER A 87 -7.89 -17.56 17.14
CA SER A 87 -9.07 -17.58 18.01
C SER A 87 -9.14 -16.32 18.88
N LYS A 88 -10.33 -15.71 18.99
CA LYS A 88 -10.61 -14.63 19.95
C LYS A 88 -10.49 -15.07 21.42
N ASN A 89 -10.49 -16.38 21.68
CA ASN A 89 -10.31 -16.99 23.01
C ASN A 89 -8.89 -17.56 23.20
N ILE A 90 -7.86 -16.92 22.63
CA ILE A 90 -6.47 -17.41 22.66
C ILE A 90 -5.86 -17.47 24.07
N GLY A 91 -6.51 -16.92 25.09
CA GLY A 91 -6.08 -16.94 26.49
C GLY A 91 -5.02 -15.89 26.80
N SER A 92 -3.94 -15.80 26.03
CA SER A 92 -2.93 -14.75 26.18
C SER A 92 -2.23 -14.38 24.87
N ILE A 93 -2.00 -13.09 24.68
CA ILE A 93 -1.36 -12.54 23.47
C ILE A 93 -0.41 -11.41 23.84
N ALA A 94 0.81 -11.44 23.30
CA ALA A 94 1.73 -10.32 23.39
C ALA A 94 1.56 -9.43 22.15
N VAL A 95 1.43 -8.12 22.37
CA VAL A 95 1.39 -7.11 21.31
C VAL A 95 2.65 -6.27 21.46
N ILE A 96 3.58 -6.38 20.53
CA ILE A 96 4.94 -5.88 20.69
C ILE A 96 5.31 -4.99 19.52
N GLY A 97 6.13 -3.96 19.74
CA GLY A 97 6.82 -3.24 18.68
C GLY A 97 6.50 -1.73 18.63
N PRO A 98 7.34 -0.94 17.93
CA PRO A 98 7.27 0.52 17.93
C PRO A 98 5.94 1.06 17.39
N ASN A 99 5.30 0.31 16.49
CA ASN A 99 4.09 0.73 15.78
C ASN A 99 2.81 0.10 16.33
N ALA A 100 2.89 -0.71 17.39
CA ALA A 100 1.73 -1.37 17.96
C ALA A 100 0.74 -0.40 18.63
N ASP A 101 1.25 0.68 19.22
CA ASP A 101 0.45 1.67 19.96
C ASP A 101 0.94 3.11 19.70
N ASN A 102 1.38 3.40 18.47
CA ASN A 102 1.76 4.75 18.06
C ASN A 102 0.75 5.29 17.04
N LEU A 103 -0.08 6.24 17.51
CA LEU A 103 -1.22 6.80 16.76
C LEU A 103 -0.82 7.35 15.40
N TYR A 104 0.28 8.11 15.32
CA TYR A 104 0.64 8.83 14.11
C TYR A 104 1.38 7.97 13.09
N ASN A 105 2.14 6.98 13.55
CA ASN A 105 2.90 6.11 12.64
C ASN A 105 1.98 5.33 11.67
N GLN A 106 0.71 5.10 12.02
CA GLN A 106 -0.27 4.44 11.13
C GLN A 106 -1.05 5.40 10.21
N LEU A 107 -0.97 6.73 10.40
CA LEU A 107 -1.69 7.72 9.59
C LEU A 107 -0.90 8.17 8.36
N GLY A 108 0.43 8.18 8.46
CA GLY A 108 1.31 8.61 7.37
C GLY A 108 1.50 10.13 7.27
N ASP A 109 2.08 10.57 6.15
CA ASP A 109 2.35 11.99 5.87
C ASP A 109 1.04 12.68 5.42
N TYR A 110 1.06 14.01 5.25
CA TYR A 110 -0.11 14.81 4.85
C TYR A 110 -1.31 14.67 5.80
N THR A 111 -1.06 14.26 7.04
CA THR A 111 -2.06 14.20 8.10
C THR A 111 -1.84 15.36 9.08
N ALA A 112 -2.81 16.26 9.16
CA ALA A 112 -2.85 17.30 10.18
C ALA A 112 -3.05 16.69 11.58
N PRO A 113 -2.76 17.41 12.68
CA PRO A 113 -3.07 16.94 14.02
C PRO A 113 -4.52 16.43 14.13
N GLN A 114 -4.67 15.21 14.61
CA GLN A 114 -5.94 14.53 14.81
C GLN A 114 -6.20 14.34 16.31
N PRO A 115 -7.46 14.48 16.77
CA PRO A 115 -7.84 14.10 18.13
C PRO A 115 -7.67 12.58 18.33
N GLU A 116 -7.02 12.21 19.43
CA GLU A 116 -6.54 10.85 19.71
C GLU A 116 -7.69 9.83 19.86
N GLU A 117 -8.82 10.26 20.42
CA GLU A 117 -10.00 9.44 20.70
C GLU A 117 -10.68 8.87 19.44
N HIS A 118 -10.26 9.33 18.26
CA HIS A 118 -10.78 8.88 16.98
C HIS A 118 -9.81 7.97 16.22
N ILE A 119 -8.63 7.68 16.78
CA ILE A 119 -7.63 6.82 16.15
C ILE A 119 -7.54 5.53 16.97
N VAL A 120 -7.73 4.40 16.30
CA VAL A 120 -7.62 3.09 16.91
C VAL A 120 -6.28 2.47 16.52
N THR A 121 -5.39 2.32 17.49
CA THR A 121 -4.09 1.64 17.31
C THR A 121 -4.28 0.14 17.14
N ILE A 122 -3.26 -0.56 16.65
CA ILE A 122 -3.29 -2.03 16.54
C ILE A 122 -3.50 -2.68 17.92
N LEU A 123 -2.85 -2.15 18.97
CA LEU A 123 -3.08 -2.61 20.34
C LEU A 123 -4.56 -2.49 20.73
N GLU A 124 -5.16 -1.33 20.46
CA GLU A 124 -6.56 -1.08 20.82
C GLU A 124 -7.53 -1.92 19.99
N GLY A 125 -7.28 -2.09 18.68
CA GLY A 125 -8.05 -2.99 17.83
C GLY A 125 -8.01 -4.44 18.32
N ILE A 126 -6.84 -4.92 18.73
CA ILE A 126 -6.69 -6.27 19.31
C ILE A 126 -7.45 -6.39 20.64
N ARG A 127 -7.38 -5.38 21.52
CA ARG A 127 -8.15 -5.33 22.77
C ARG A 127 -9.66 -5.43 22.52
N ASN A 128 -10.15 -4.72 21.51
CA ASN A 128 -11.56 -4.70 21.13
C ASN A 128 -12.03 -6.03 20.52
N ALA A 129 -11.14 -6.77 19.85
CA ALA A 129 -11.50 -7.98 19.11
C ALA A 129 -11.48 -9.26 19.97
N VAL A 130 -10.58 -9.37 20.95
CA VAL A 130 -10.43 -10.60 21.74
C VAL A 130 -11.46 -10.70 22.87
N SER A 131 -11.62 -11.90 23.41
CA SER A 131 -12.42 -12.13 24.62
C SER A 131 -11.92 -11.27 25.78
N PRO A 132 -12.81 -10.68 26.61
CA PRO A 132 -12.43 -9.88 27.80
C PRO A 132 -11.55 -10.63 28.81
N THR A 133 -11.51 -11.96 28.73
CA THR A 133 -10.68 -12.83 29.59
C THR A 133 -9.26 -13.04 29.04
N THR A 134 -8.99 -12.62 27.80
CA THR A 134 -7.68 -12.75 27.17
C THR A 134 -6.69 -11.79 27.83
N VAL A 135 -5.55 -12.32 28.28
CA VAL A 135 -4.48 -11.52 28.86
C VAL A 135 -3.63 -10.90 27.76
N ILE A 136 -3.68 -9.57 27.64
CA ILE A 136 -2.91 -8.81 26.65
C ILE A 136 -1.65 -8.24 27.31
N ARG A 137 -0.50 -8.46 26.68
CA ARG A 137 0.81 -7.95 27.14
C ARG A 137 1.40 -7.03 26.11
N TYR A 138 1.35 -5.73 26.37
CA TYR A 138 1.95 -4.74 25.48
C TYR A 138 3.37 -4.39 25.91
N VAL A 139 4.31 -4.39 24.96
CA VAL A 139 5.66 -3.84 25.14
C VAL A 139 6.13 -3.16 23.86
N LYS A 140 6.51 -1.88 23.94
CA LYS A 140 7.00 -1.13 22.76
C LYS A 140 8.26 -1.76 22.15
N GLY A 141 9.18 -2.27 22.98
CA GLY A 141 10.40 -2.97 22.54
C GLY A 141 11.51 -2.04 22.05
N CYS A 142 11.27 -1.19 21.06
CA CYS A 142 12.21 -0.16 20.59
C CYS A 142 11.47 1.01 19.92
N ALA A 143 12.18 2.07 19.53
CA ALA A 143 11.65 3.09 18.61
C ALA A 143 11.86 2.69 17.14
N VAL A 144 11.28 3.43 16.19
CA VAL A 144 11.51 3.21 14.75
C VAL A 144 12.93 3.63 14.38
N ARG A 145 13.40 4.77 14.89
CA ARG A 145 14.71 5.33 14.56
C ARG A 145 15.66 5.42 15.74
N ASP A 146 15.16 5.85 16.90
CA ASP A 146 15.98 6.07 18.09
C ASP A 146 16.53 4.75 18.66
N THR A 147 17.84 4.70 18.91
CA THR A 147 18.57 3.53 19.43
C THR A 147 19.03 3.71 20.89
N THR A 148 18.76 4.85 21.52
CA THR A 148 19.24 5.17 22.86
C THR A 148 18.48 4.41 23.95
N GLN A 149 17.23 4.02 23.68
CA GLN A 149 16.37 3.30 24.61
C GLN A 149 15.72 2.09 23.93
N SER A 150 15.74 0.93 24.61
CA SER A 150 15.01 -0.26 24.16
C SER A 150 14.64 -1.16 25.33
N ASN A 151 13.49 -1.82 25.23
CA ASN A 151 12.90 -2.72 26.21
C ASN A 151 12.78 -4.15 25.63
N ILE A 152 13.77 -4.60 24.85
CA ILE A 152 13.72 -5.89 24.14
C ILE A 152 13.61 -7.07 25.12
N ASP A 153 14.33 -7.05 26.25
CA ASP A 153 14.25 -8.13 27.24
C ASP A 153 12.85 -8.24 27.88
N GLU A 154 12.19 -7.11 28.07
CA GLU A 154 10.79 -7.07 28.53
C GLU A 154 9.84 -7.63 27.47
N ALA A 155 10.08 -7.29 26.20
CA ALA A 155 9.32 -7.83 25.07
C ALA A 155 9.47 -9.35 24.98
N VAL A 156 10.67 -9.89 25.19
CA VAL A 156 10.93 -11.33 25.24
C VAL A 156 10.19 -11.99 26.41
N ARG A 157 10.18 -11.38 27.60
CA ARG A 157 9.39 -11.90 28.74
C ARG A 157 7.89 -11.92 28.44
N ALA A 158 7.37 -10.85 27.84
CA ALA A 158 5.97 -10.76 27.44
C ALA A 158 5.61 -11.84 26.40
N ALA A 159 6.47 -12.05 25.40
CA ALA A 159 6.30 -13.11 24.40
C ALA A 159 6.29 -14.52 25.02
N ASN A 160 7.25 -14.82 25.90
CA ASN A 160 7.33 -16.12 26.57
C ASN A 160 6.08 -16.42 27.43
N ALA A 161 5.50 -15.39 28.03
CA ALA A 161 4.29 -15.45 28.86
C ALA A 161 2.97 -15.41 28.07
N SER A 162 3.02 -15.49 26.73
CA SER A 162 1.85 -15.45 25.84
C SER A 162 1.77 -16.70 24.95
N ASN A 163 0.55 -16.98 24.45
CA ASN A 163 0.30 -18.09 23.53
C ASN A 163 0.63 -17.74 22.08
N ALA A 164 0.52 -16.46 21.71
CA ALA A 164 0.98 -15.92 20.43
C ALA A 164 1.54 -14.50 20.61
N VAL A 165 2.28 -14.05 19.60
CA VAL A 165 2.87 -12.71 19.54
C VAL A 165 2.43 -12.02 18.25
N VAL A 166 1.88 -10.81 18.38
CA VAL A 166 1.71 -9.86 17.29
C VAL A 166 2.81 -8.82 17.41
N LEU A 167 3.77 -8.86 16.49
CA LEU A 167 4.92 -7.95 16.44
C LEU A 167 4.70 -6.91 15.32
N VAL A 168 4.53 -5.65 15.69
CA VAL A 168 4.23 -4.54 14.80
C VAL A 168 5.47 -3.66 14.60
N VAL A 169 6.05 -3.75 13.41
CA VAL A 169 7.29 -3.09 13.01
C VAL A 169 7.07 -2.24 11.75
N GLY A 170 8.10 -1.54 11.29
CA GLY A 170 8.11 -0.84 10.02
C GLY A 170 8.69 0.56 10.12
N GLY A 171 7.99 1.52 9.52
CA GLY A 171 8.40 2.90 9.43
C GLY A 171 7.36 3.87 9.95
N SER A 172 7.57 5.14 9.63
CA SER A 172 6.62 6.23 9.82
C SER A 172 6.90 7.30 8.78
N SER A 173 5.85 7.94 8.27
CA SER A 173 5.97 9.20 7.54
C SER A 173 5.22 10.33 8.21
N ALA A 174 4.72 10.10 9.42
CA ALA A 174 4.08 11.15 10.18
C ALA A 174 5.13 12.12 10.69
N ARG A 175 4.87 13.41 10.45
CA ARG A 175 5.73 14.50 10.88
C ARG A 175 5.57 14.68 12.38
N ASP A 176 6.68 14.83 13.11
CA ASP A 176 6.63 15.36 14.47
C ASP A 176 6.10 16.80 14.39
N PHE A 177 5.15 17.19 15.23
CA PHE A 177 4.61 18.57 15.22
C PHE A 177 5.64 19.65 15.61
N ARG A 178 6.86 19.24 15.97
CA ARG A 178 8.03 20.11 16.18
C ARG A 178 8.93 20.22 14.94
N THR A 179 8.61 19.52 13.84
CA THR A 179 9.38 19.50 12.59
C THR A 179 9.39 20.89 11.96
N LYS A 180 10.57 21.37 11.56
CA LYS A 180 10.73 22.62 10.80
C LYS A 180 10.65 22.35 9.30
N TYR A 181 10.21 23.34 8.54
CA TYR A 181 10.01 23.26 7.09
C TYR A 181 10.87 24.29 6.37
N ILE A 182 11.33 23.95 5.17
CA ILE A 182 11.89 24.93 4.22
C ILE A 182 10.76 25.49 3.34
N GLU A 183 11.04 26.55 2.58
CA GLU A 183 10.04 27.28 1.77
C GLU A 183 9.26 26.38 0.80
N THR A 184 9.82 25.26 0.38
CA THR A 184 9.17 24.30 -0.53
C THR A 184 8.10 23.43 0.13
N GLY A 185 7.97 23.46 1.46
CA GLY A 185 7.13 22.51 2.22
C GLY A 185 7.83 21.21 2.63
N ALA A 186 9.07 21.01 2.20
CA ALA A 186 9.88 19.88 2.63
C ALA A 186 10.30 20.03 4.10
N ALA A 187 10.25 18.91 4.84
CA ALA A 187 10.67 18.89 6.23
C ALA A 187 12.20 18.89 6.35
N THR A 188 12.74 19.57 7.36
CA THR A 188 14.19 19.56 7.66
C THR A 188 14.55 18.34 8.51
N VAL A 189 15.70 17.73 8.25
CA VAL A 189 16.29 16.68 9.10
C VAL A 189 17.14 17.32 10.20
N SER A 190 16.75 17.19 11.47
CA SER A 190 17.63 17.55 12.59
C SER A 190 18.51 16.36 12.99
N SER A 191 19.81 16.60 13.15
CA SER A 191 20.82 15.60 13.54
C SER A 191 21.52 15.97 14.85
N ARG A 192 20.87 16.74 15.73
CA ARG A 192 21.49 17.18 16.99
C ARG A 192 21.56 16.00 17.96
N GLU A 193 22.76 15.71 18.44
CA GLU A 193 23.12 14.51 19.23
C GLU A 193 22.40 14.36 20.59
N ASN A 194 21.57 15.33 21.01
CA ASN A 194 20.87 15.34 22.31
C ASN A 194 19.34 15.50 22.21
N GLU A 195 18.75 15.36 21.02
CA GLU A 195 17.29 15.38 20.85
C GLU A 195 16.79 13.97 20.48
N LEU A 196 15.67 13.54 21.10
CA LEU A 196 14.95 12.32 20.73
C LEU A 196 14.72 12.31 19.22
N ILE A 197 15.17 11.25 18.55
CA ILE A 197 15.08 11.16 17.10
C ILE A 197 13.62 10.84 16.72
N PRO A 198 12.95 11.68 15.89
CA PRO A 198 11.58 11.40 15.44
C PRO A 198 11.50 10.06 14.71
N ASP A 199 10.35 9.37 14.80
CA ASP A 199 10.14 8.09 14.12
C ASP A 199 10.07 8.22 12.58
N MET A 200 9.83 9.44 12.05
CA MET A 200 9.69 9.70 10.61
C MET A 200 10.92 9.23 9.82
N GLU A 201 10.72 8.31 8.89
CA GLU A 201 11.75 7.73 8.03
C GLU A 201 11.39 7.80 6.53
N SER A 202 10.17 8.22 6.22
CA SER A 202 9.65 8.40 4.87
C SER A 202 8.85 9.70 4.77
N GLY A 203 8.72 10.28 3.58
CA GLY A 203 7.93 11.50 3.33
C GLY A 203 8.71 12.51 2.48
N GLU A 204 8.10 13.65 2.16
CA GLU A 204 8.77 14.70 1.38
C GLU A 204 10.01 15.25 2.12
N GLY A 205 11.18 15.14 1.48
CA GLY A 205 12.47 15.51 2.08
C GLY A 205 13.08 14.44 3.01
N TYR A 206 12.46 13.27 3.13
CA TYR A 206 12.90 12.14 3.97
C TYR A 206 13.13 10.88 3.12
N ASP A 207 14.25 10.88 2.39
CA ASP A 207 14.68 9.77 1.55
C ASP A 207 15.58 8.77 2.29
N ARG A 208 15.47 7.51 1.87
CA ARG A 208 16.23 6.40 2.44
C ARG A 208 17.18 5.82 1.40
N LYS A 209 18.45 5.66 1.77
CA LYS A 209 19.45 4.91 0.97
C LYS A 209 19.37 3.39 1.12
N SER A 210 18.65 2.90 2.14
CA SER A 210 18.47 1.48 2.46
C SER A 210 17.00 1.23 2.79
N LEU A 211 16.50 0.04 2.44
CA LEU A 211 15.16 -0.41 2.81
C LEU A 211 15.14 -1.23 4.11
N THR A 212 16.28 -1.45 4.76
CA THR A 212 16.33 -2.14 6.07
C THR A 212 15.52 -1.38 7.12
N LEU A 213 14.96 -2.10 8.09
CA LEU A 213 14.32 -1.45 9.23
C LEU A 213 15.36 -0.63 9.99
N LEU A 214 14.97 0.56 10.44
CA LEU A 214 15.81 1.41 11.29
C LEU A 214 15.67 1.01 12.76
N GLY A 215 16.50 1.63 13.60
CA GLY A 215 16.48 1.42 15.04
C GLY A 215 16.91 0.00 15.40
N HIS A 216 16.34 -0.54 16.48
CA HIS A 216 16.60 -1.90 16.95
C HIS A 216 15.53 -2.91 16.51
N GLN A 217 14.77 -2.61 15.45
CA GLN A 217 13.63 -3.43 15.04
C GLN A 217 14.05 -4.83 14.54
N GLU A 218 15.14 -4.96 13.77
CA GLU A 218 15.63 -6.30 13.34
C GLU A 218 16.12 -7.12 14.54
N LYS A 219 16.82 -6.49 15.50
CA LYS A 219 17.21 -7.13 16.77
C LYS A 219 15.99 -7.58 17.57
N LEU A 220 14.93 -6.77 17.62
CA LEU A 220 13.66 -7.14 18.25
C LEU A 220 13.02 -8.35 17.55
N ILE A 221 12.99 -8.36 16.20
CA ILE A 221 12.48 -9.50 15.43
C ILE A 221 13.25 -10.78 15.77
N GLU A 222 14.59 -10.73 15.80
CA GLU A 222 15.42 -11.90 16.14
C GLU A 222 15.13 -12.41 17.55
N SER A 223 15.11 -11.51 18.54
CA SER A 223 14.86 -11.86 19.94
C SER A 223 13.48 -12.46 20.16
N ILE A 224 12.44 -11.92 19.52
CA ILE A 224 11.08 -12.47 19.63
C ILE A 224 10.98 -13.80 18.89
N ALA A 225 11.55 -13.93 17.70
CA ALA A 225 11.55 -15.19 16.96
C ALA A 225 12.28 -16.31 17.71
N ALA A 226 13.32 -15.98 18.48
CA ALA A 226 14.06 -16.95 19.31
C ALA A 226 13.22 -17.55 20.44
N THR A 227 12.08 -16.95 20.81
CA THR A 227 11.15 -17.53 21.81
C THR A 227 10.40 -18.76 21.29
N GLY A 228 10.37 -18.98 19.97
CA GLY A 228 9.65 -20.10 19.34
C GLY A 228 8.13 -20.01 19.40
N LYS A 229 7.58 -18.89 19.87
CA LYS A 229 6.13 -18.65 19.93
C LYS A 229 5.56 -18.40 18.52
N PRO A 230 4.28 -18.74 18.27
CA PRO A 230 3.58 -18.30 17.06
C PRO A 230 3.72 -16.78 16.87
N LEU A 231 4.37 -16.39 15.79
CA LEU A 231 4.79 -15.01 15.55
C LEU A 231 4.10 -14.44 14.32
N ILE A 232 3.20 -13.50 14.55
CA ILE A 232 2.48 -12.73 13.54
C ILE A 232 3.19 -11.38 13.42
N MET A 233 3.76 -11.08 12.26
CA MET A 233 4.40 -9.79 12.01
C MET A 233 3.50 -8.89 11.18
N VAL A 234 3.34 -7.65 11.60
CA VAL A 234 2.58 -6.61 10.88
C VAL A 234 3.52 -5.46 10.55
N TYR A 235 3.66 -5.17 9.26
CA TYR A 235 4.45 -4.03 8.77
C TYR A 235 3.54 -2.82 8.53
N ILE A 236 3.79 -1.75 9.28
CA ILE A 236 3.26 -0.40 9.05
C ILE A 236 4.30 0.40 8.28
N GLN A 237 4.00 0.79 7.04
CA GLN A 237 4.99 1.35 6.13
C GLN A 237 4.37 2.18 5.00
N GLY A 238 5.09 3.20 4.54
CA GLY A 238 4.69 4.05 3.39
C GLY A 238 5.34 3.66 2.07
N ARG A 239 6.27 2.71 2.10
CA ARG A 239 7.04 2.20 0.96
C ARG A 239 7.41 0.73 1.23
N PRO A 240 7.82 -0.06 0.23
CA PRO A 240 8.39 -1.37 0.50
C PRO A 240 9.63 -1.27 1.39
N LEU A 241 9.61 -1.95 2.53
CA LEU A 241 10.78 -2.17 3.38
C LEU A 241 11.36 -3.56 3.13
N ASN A 242 12.60 -3.78 3.55
CA ASN A 242 13.24 -5.09 3.49
C ASN A 242 12.51 -6.03 4.46
N MET A 243 12.00 -7.14 3.93
CA MET A 243 11.24 -8.13 4.70
C MET A 243 11.92 -9.51 4.73
N ASN A 244 13.19 -9.67 4.32
CA ASN A 244 13.81 -11.01 4.28
C ASN A 244 13.86 -11.68 5.66
N LEU A 245 14.19 -10.91 6.71
CA LEU A 245 14.22 -11.43 8.07
C LEU A 245 12.81 -11.83 8.53
N ALA A 246 11.81 -10.99 8.25
CA ALA A 246 10.43 -11.26 8.59
C ALA A 246 9.87 -12.48 7.84
N ASP A 247 10.09 -12.58 6.53
CA ASP A 247 9.71 -13.73 5.71
C ASP A 247 10.34 -15.02 6.24
N LYS A 248 11.61 -14.98 6.67
CA LYS A 248 12.27 -16.15 7.27
C LYS A 248 11.69 -16.55 8.64
N LYS A 249 11.33 -15.57 9.49
CA LYS A 249 11.07 -15.81 10.92
C LYS A 249 9.58 -15.82 11.30
N ALA A 250 8.73 -15.13 10.54
CA ALA A 250 7.32 -15.02 10.86
C ALA A 250 6.58 -16.32 10.55
N SER A 251 5.63 -16.65 11.43
CA SER A 251 4.62 -17.68 11.16
C SER A 251 3.53 -17.13 10.24
N ALA A 252 3.15 -15.86 10.42
CA ALA A 252 2.33 -15.10 9.48
C ALA A 252 2.88 -13.68 9.31
N LEU A 253 2.81 -13.13 8.10
CA LEU A 253 3.34 -11.81 7.77
C LEU A 253 2.27 -11.01 7.01
N LEU A 254 2.00 -9.80 7.46
CA LEU A 254 1.08 -8.85 6.84
C LEU A 254 1.77 -7.51 6.60
N THR A 255 1.34 -6.79 5.57
CA THR A 255 1.54 -5.34 5.49
C THR A 255 0.19 -4.64 5.56
N ALA A 256 0.12 -3.60 6.38
CA ALA A 256 -1.05 -2.75 6.55
C ALA A 256 -0.83 -1.33 6.00
N TRP A 257 0.29 -1.09 5.32
CA TRP A 257 0.70 0.24 4.83
C TRP A 257 0.60 1.31 5.93
N TYR A 258 0.03 2.47 5.64
CA TYR A 258 -0.51 3.39 6.65
C TYR A 258 -2.04 3.26 6.65
N PRO A 259 -2.61 2.45 7.57
CA PRO A 259 -4.01 2.04 7.51
C PRO A 259 -5.01 3.08 8.04
N GLY A 260 -4.55 4.27 8.43
CA GLY A 260 -5.43 5.38 8.84
C GLY A 260 -6.04 5.22 10.23
N GLU A 261 -7.10 5.99 10.50
CA GLU A 261 -7.68 6.13 11.84
C GLU A 261 -8.39 4.86 12.35
N GLU A 262 -8.90 4.02 11.45
CA GLU A 262 -9.54 2.74 11.76
C GLU A 262 -8.60 1.54 11.57
N GLY A 263 -7.31 1.79 11.34
CA GLY A 263 -6.35 0.77 10.95
C GLY A 263 -6.14 -0.33 11.98
N GLY A 264 -6.21 0.00 13.27
CA GLY A 264 -6.13 -0.99 14.34
C GLY A 264 -7.27 -2.00 14.31
N ASN A 265 -8.51 -1.54 14.10
CA ASN A 265 -9.68 -2.41 13.94
C ASN A 265 -9.55 -3.29 12.70
N ALA A 266 -9.10 -2.73 11.57
CA ALA A 266 -8.91 -3.48 10.34
C ALA A 266 -7.88 -4.62 10.49
N VAL A 267 -6.71 -4.33 11.10
CA VAL A 267 -5.67 -5.34 11.35
C VAL A 267 -6.19 -6.43 12.30
N ALA A 268 -6.92 -6.05 13.35
CA ALA A 268 -7.51 -7.02 14.28
C ALA A 268 -8.55 -7.91 13.59
N ASN A 269 -9.44 -7.34 12.77
CA ASN A 269 -10.46 -8.08 12.03
C ASN A 269 -9.84 -9.12 11.09
N VAL A 270 -8.71 -8.80 10.45
CA VAL A 270 -7.95 -9.77 9.65
C VAL A 270 -7.32 -10.84 10.54
N ILE A 271 -6.60 -10.46 11.61
CA ILE A 271 -5.90 -11.42 12.49
C ILE A 271 -6.88 -12.41 13.13
N PHE A 272 -8.09 -11.97 13.51
CA PHE A 272 -9.08 -12.81 14.19
C PHE A 272 -10.19 -13.36 13.27
N GLY A 273 -10.10 -13.11 11.96
CA GLY A 273 -10.95 -13.75 10.96
C GLY A 273 -12.35 -13.18 10.82
N ASP A 274 -12.62 -11.99 11.36
CA ASP A 274 -13.85 -11.24 11.04
C ASP A 274 -13.83 -10.80 9.56
N VAL A 275 -12.64 -10.61 9.00
CA VAL A 275 -12.41 -10.33 7.59
C VAL A 275 -11.39 -11.30 7.00
N ASN A 276 -11.72 -11.86 5.84
CA ASN A 276 -10.76 -12.58 5.01
C ASN A 276 -9.92 -11.56 4.22
N PRO A 277 -8.58 -11.55 4.36
CA PRO A 277 -7.73 -10.56 3.69
C PRO A 277 -7.83 -10.67 2.17
N SER A 278 -7.96 -9.52 1.52
CA SER A 278 -8.17 -9.41 0.08
C SER A 278 -7.25 -8.39 -0.61
N GLY A 279 -6.37 -7.73 0.14
CA GLY A 279 -5.38 -6.83 -0.43
C GLY A 279 -4.41 -7.55 -1.35
N ARG A 280 -3.92 -6.82 -2.36
CA ARG A 280 -2.83 -7.21 -3.26
C ARG A 280 -1.80 -6.09 -3.29
N LEU A 281 -0.52 -6.44 -3.42
CA LEU A 281 0.57 -5.47 -3.44
C LEU A 281 0.48 -4.56 -4.68
N PRO A 282 0.37 -3.23 -4.53
CA PRO A 282 0.43 -2.30 -5.66
C PRO A 282 1.86 -2.05 -6.16
N ILE A 283 2.87 -2.62 -5.49
CA ILE A 283 4.29 -2.47 -5.81
C ILE A 283 5.07 -3.73 -5.37
N SER A 284 6.07 -4.15 -6.15
CA SER A 284 6.94 -5.27 -5.79
C SER A 284 7.81 -4.93 -4.57
N VAL A 285 8.04 -5.92 -3.70
CA VAL A 285 8.94 -5.82 -2.55
C VAL A 285 10.30 -6.40 -2.92
N PRO A 286 11.38 -5.58 -2.96
CA PRO A 286 12.71 -6.07 -3.30
C PRO A 286 13.33 -6.88 -2.15
N ARG A 287 14.29 -7.73 -2.50
CA ARG A 287 15.16 -8.45 -1.55
C ARG A 287 16.27 -7.56 -1.01
N SER A 288 16.72 -6.57 -1.76
CA SER A 288 17.75 -5.61 -1.34
C SER A 288 17.62 -4.32 -2.14
N THR A 289 18.28 -3.25 -1.69
CA THR A 289 18.38 -2.01 -2.48
C THR A 289 19.17 -2.20 -3.78
N GLY A 290 20.14 -3.12 -3.82
CA GLY A 290 20.91 -3.43 -5.02
C GLY A 290 20.09 -4.10 -6.14
N GLN A 291 18.90 -4.59 -5.82
CA GLN A 291 17.97 -5.15 -6.80
C GLN A 291 17.17 -4.06 -7.54
N LEU A 292 17.16 -2.82 -7.03
CA LEU A 292 16.34 -1.76 -7.62
C LEU A 292 16.86 -1.37 -9.02
N PRO A 293 15.96 -1.12 -9.99
CA PRO A 293 14.50 -1.17 -9.89
C PRO A 293 13.90 -2.59 -9.95
N VAL A 294 12.73 -2.78 -9.33
CA VAL A 294 12.01 -4.09 -9.27
C VAL A 294 10.55 -4.03 -9.74
N TYR A 295 10.16 -3.01 -10.50
CA TYR A 295 8.80 -2.93 -11.02
C TYR A 295 8.53 -4.07 -12.01
N TYR A 296 7.35 -4.70 -11.91
CA TYR A 296 7.05 -5.98 -12.58
C TYR A 296 7.15 -5.92 -14.11
N SER A 297 6.89 -4.73 -14.69
CA SER A 297 6.94 -4.50 -16.12
C SER A 297 8.37 -4.44 -16.69
N LEU A 298 9.42 -4.56 -15.85
CA LEU A 298 10.78 -4.87 -16.32
C LEU A 298 10.86 -6.25 -17.00
N GLY A 299 9.99 -7.18 -16.60
CA GLY A 299 10.08 -8.58 -17.02
C GLY A 299 11.21 -9.33 -16.33
N LYS A 300 11.61 -10.45 -16.96
CA LYS A 300 12.61 -11.36 -16.40
C LYS A 300 14.02 -10.81 -16.61
N SER A 301 14.76 -10.65 -15.51
CA SER A 301 16.20 -10.37 -15.52
C SER A 301 17.00 -11.65 -15.25
N ASN A 302 18.30 -11.61 -15.54
CA ASN A 302 19.23 -12.65 -15.09
C ASN A 302 19.47 -12.51 -13.59
N ASP A 303 19.67 -13.64 -12.91
CA ASP A 303 20.04 -13.66 -11.51
C ASP A 303 21.42 -12.97 -11.29
N TYR A 304 21.60 -12.42 -10.09
CA TYR A 304 22.87 -11.88 -9.64
C TYR A 304 23.79 -13.01 -9.17
N VAL A 305 25.11 -12.76 -9.12
CA VAL A 305 26.07 -13.73 -8.56
C VAL A 305 25.70 -14.17 -7.14
N GLU A 306 25.07 -13.27 -6.37
CA GLU A 306 24.74 -13.45 -4.96
C GLU A 306 23.28 -13.88 -4.72
N GLY A 307 22.46 -14.04 -5.76
CA GLY A 307 21.07 -14.47 -5.59
C GLY A 307 20.13 -14.13 -6.73
N THR A 308 18.85 -14.43 -6.54
CA THR A 308 17.85 -14.28 -7.61
C THR A 308 17.51 -12.82 -7.92
N SER A 309 17.20 -12.53 -9.18
CA SER A 309 16.67 -11.24 -9.61
C SER A 309 15.17 -11.08 -9.36
N THR A 310 14.47 -12.11 -8.89
CA THR A 310 13.03 -12.04 -8.58
C THR A 310 12.79 -11.29 -7.26
N PRO A 311 11.73 -10.46 -7.16
CA PRO A 311 11.40 -9.77 -5.92
C PRO A 311 11.08 -10.77 -4.80
N LEU A 312 11.10 -10.31 -3.55
CA LEU A 312 10.64 -11.11 -2.42
C LEU A 312 9.13 -11.39 -2.54
N TYR A 313 8.36 -10.34 -2.85
CA TYR A 313 6.95 -10.43 -3.21
C TYR A 313 6.70 -9.58 -4.46
N ALA A 314 6.03 -10.14 -5.46
CA ALA A 314 5.80 -9.46 -6.74
C ALA A 314 4.60 -8.49 -6.66
N PHE A 315 4.53 -7.57 -7.62
CA PHE A 315 3.32 -6.78 -7.88
C PHE A 315 2.09 -7.69 -8.01
N GLY A 316 0.98 -7.28 -7.42
CA GLY A 316 -0.28 -8.01 -7.42
C GLY A 316 -0.35 -9.16 -6.42
N TYR A 317 0.72 -9.48 -5.69
CA TYR A 317 0.74 -10.60 -4.74
C TYR A 317 -0.06 -10.30 -3.46
N GLY A 318 -0.78 -11.31 -2.95
CA GLY A 318 -1.46 -11.28 -1.66
C GLY A 318 -2.29 -12.55 -1.45
N LEU A 319 -2.26 -13.09 -0.25
CA LEU A 319 -2.96 -14.32 0.11
C LEU A 319 -4.36 -14.03 0.65
N SER A 320 -5.19 -15.08 0.66
CA SER A 320 -6.51 -15.13 1.29
C SER A 320 -6.55 -16.32 2.28
N TYR A 321 -7.53 -16.35 3.18
CA TYR A 321 -7.87 -17.54 3.96
C TYR A 321 -8.62 -18.61 3.16
N THR A 322 -8.95 -18.32 1.89
CA THR A 322 -9.50 -19.28 0.94
C THR A 322 -8.60 -19.43 -0.28
N ALA A 323 -8.93 -20.37 -1.15
CA ALA A 323 -8.21 -20.63 -2.40
C ALA A 323 -9.13 -20.42 -3.60
N PHE A 324 -8.55 -19.98 -4.72
CA PHE A 324 -9.26 -19.72 -5.97
C PHE A 324 -8.62 -20.48 -7.12
N GLU A 325 -9.48 -21.15 -7.90
CA GLU A 325 -9.12 -21.79 -9.16
C GLU A 325 -9.66 -21.00 -10.35
N TYR A 326 -8.92 -21.03 -11.44
CA TYR A 326 -9.19 -20.27 -12.65
C TYR A 326 -9.34 -21.26 -13.81
N GLY A 327 -10.35 -21.07 -14.66
CA GLY A 327 -10.60 -21.93 -15.81
C GLY A 327 -11.37 -21.25 -16.92
N ASN A 328 -11.63 -21.99 -17.99
CA ASN A 328 -12.50 -21.58 -19.10
C ASN A 328 -12.16 -20.20 -19.69
N LEU A 329 -10.86 -19.97 -19.97
CA LEU A 329 -10.43 -18.78 -20.69
C LEU A 329 -11.07 -18.76 -22.09
N THR A 330 -11.63 -17.63 -22.48
CA THR A 330 -12.13 -17.39 -23.83
C THR A 330 -11.77 -15.99 -24.29
N ILE A 331 -11.39 -15.85 -25.56
CA ILE A 331 -11.15 -14.58 -26.22
C ILE A 331 -12.12 -14.42 -27.39
N SER A 332 -12.80 -13.27 -27.46
CA SER A 332 -13.59 -12.88 -28.64
C SER A 332 -13.24 -11.47 -29.09
N ARG A 333 -13.52 -11.16 -30.36
CA ARG A 333 -13.29 -9.83 -30.95
C ARG A 333 -14.57 -9.30 -31.52
N GLU A 334 -14.98 -8.12 -31.07
CA GLU A 334 -16.17 -7.42 -31.54
C GLU A 334 -15.87 -5.92 -31.67
N GLY A 335 -16.16 -5.33 -32.84
CA GLY A 335 -16.02 -3.88 -33.04
C GLY A 335 -14.60 -3.31 -32.81
N GLY A 336 -13.56 -4.13 -32.95
CA GLY A 336 -12.17 -3.72 -32.69
C GLY A 336 -11.70 -3.87 -31.24
N ASN A 337 -12.61 -4.22 -30.32
CA ASN A 337 -12.30 -4.57 -28.94
C ASN A 337 -12.04 -6.07 -28.80
N ILE A 338 -11.24 -6.45 -27.81
CA ILE A 338 -10.97 -7.83 -27.43
C ILE A 338 -11.63 -8.10 -26.08
N THR A 339 -12.60 -8.98 -26.05
CA THR A 339 -13.23 -9.44 -24.81
C THR A 339 -12.50 -10.68 -24.32
N VAL A 340 -11.99 -10.62 -23.09
CA VAL A 340 -11.30 -11.73 -22.43
C VAL A 340 -12.13 -12.15 -21.23
N SER A 341 -12.53 -13.41 -21.17
CA SER A 341 -13.34 -13.93 -20.06
C SER A 341 -12.73 -15.18 -19.45
N CYS A 342 -12.90 -15.35 -18.14
CA CYS A 342 -12.58 -16.60 -17.45
C CYS A 342 -13.58 -16.90 -16.34
N THR A 343 -13.63 -18.16 -15.91
CA THR A 343 -14.31 -18.59 -14.69
C THR A 343 -13.33 -18.58 -13.52
N VAL A 344 -13.76 -18.04 -12.38
CA VAL A 344 -13.04 -18.13 -11.11
C VAL A 344 -13.94 -18.81 -10.08
N THR A 345 -13.40 -19.79 -9.38
CA THR A 345 -14.12 -20.61 -8.40
C THR A 345 -13.43 -20.53 -7.05
N ASN A 346 -14.18 -20.24 -5.99
CA ASN A 346 -13.68 -20.35 -4.61
C ASN A 346 -13.73 -21.83 -4.18
N THR A 347 -12.55 -22.47 -4.11
CA THR A 347 -12.41 -23.89 -3.79
C THR A 347 -12.04 -24.15 -2.34
N GLY A 348 -11.84 -23.11 -1.54
CA GLY A 348 -11.50 -23.26 -0.12
C GLY A 348 -12.73 -23.44 0.78
N ASN A 349 -12.53 -23.17 2.07
CA ASN A 349 -13.50 -23.49 3.12
C ASN A 349 -14.23 -22.28 3.71
N THR A 350 -13.94 -21.08 3.20
CA THR A 350 -14.57 -19.84 3.66
C THR A 350 -14.87 -18.95 2.46
N ASP A 351 -15.81 -18.04 2.64
CA ASP A 351 -16.05 -16.94 1.70
C ASP A 351 -14.80 -16.07 1.59
N GLY A 352 -14.59 -15.45 0.43
CA GLY A 352 -13.45 -14.58 0.23
C GLY A 352 -13.54 -13.77 -1.06
N ASP A 353 -12.69 -12.75 -1.13
CA ASP A 353 -12.56 -11.92 -2.31
C ASP A 353 -11.26 -12.25 -3.07
N GLU A 354 -11.34 -12.24 -4.40
CA GLU A 354 -10.20 -12.38 -5.30
C GLU A 354 -10.07 -11.14 -6.18
N VAL A 355 -8.84 -10.70 -6.43
CA VAL A 355 -8.51 -9.64 -7.38
C VAL A 355 -7.90 -10.29 -8.61
N VAL A 356 -8.76 -10.57 -9.59
CA VAL A 356 -8.39 -11.16 -10.86
C VAL A 356 -7.69 -10.12 -11.72
N GLN A 357 -6.45 -10.39 -12.11
CA GLN A 357 -5.60 -9.44 -12.82
C GLN A 357 -5.38 -9.89 -14.26
N LEU A 358 -5.66 -8.99 -15.22
CA LEU A 358 -5.43 -9.20 -16.64
C LEU A 358 -4.16 -8.47 -17.09
N TYR A 359 -3.18 -9.25 -17.51
CA TYR A 359 -1.94 -8.77 -18.09
C TYR A 359 -1.89 -9.02 -19.59
N LEU A 360 -1.18 -8.17 -20.31
CA LEU A 360 -0.96 -8.27 -21.75
C LEU A 360 0.54 -8.29 -22.05
N ARG A 361 0.93 -9.12 -23.00
CA ARG A 361 2.22 -9.11 -23.66
C ARG A 361 2.02 -8.86 -25.15
N ASP A 362 2.74 -7.88 -25.67
CA ASP A 362 2.96 -7.71 -27.11
C ASP A 362 4.28 -8.43 -27.45
N HIS A 363 4.25 -9.37 -28.39
CA HIS A 363 5.44 -10.17 -28.73
C HIS A 363 6.41 -9.46 -29.65
N VAL A 364 5.90 -8.59 -30.53
CA VAL A 364 6.70 -7.94 -31.57
C VAL A 364 6.18 -6.53 -31.77
N ALA A 365 7.03 -5.56 -31.40
CA ALA A 365 6.77 -4.14 -31.58
C ALA A 365 7.97 -3.47 -32.26
N SER A 366 7.71 -2.39 -32.99
CA SER A 366 8.74 -1.57 -33.64
C SER A 366 9.71 -0.88 -32.67
N VAL A 367 9.35 -0.80 -31.39
CA VAL A 367 10.19 -0.28 -30.29
C VAL A 367 10.17 -1.23 -29.11
N SER A 368 11.12 -1.07 -28.19
CA SER A 368 11.12 -1.84 -26.94
C SER A 368 9.91 -1.46 -26.09
N VAL A 369 9.01 -2.41 -25.87
CA VAL A 369 7.85 -2.28 -24.99
C VAL A 369 8.01 -3.16 -23.75
N PRO A 370 7.35 -2.84 -22.63
CA PRO A 370 7.38 -3.72 -21.47
C PRO A 370 6.81 -5.11 -21.80
N PRO A 371 7.49 -6.20 -21.42
CA PRO A 371 7.08 -7.57 -21.78
C PRO A 371 5.79 -8.04 -21.10
N VAL A 372 5.34 -7.31 -20.08
CA VAL A 372 4.09 -7.57 -19.36
C VAL A 372 3.54 -6.28 -18.79
N LEU A 373 2.26 -6.01 -19.02
CA LEU A 373 1.55 -4.85 -18.47
C LEU A 373 0.18 -5.26 -17.97
N LEU A 374 -0.17 -4.88 -16.74
CA LEU A 374 -1.55 -4.92 -16.25
C LEU A 374 -2.39 -4.00 -17.15
N LYS A 375 -3.48 -4.53 -17.68
CA LYS A 375 -4.43 -3.78 -18.53
C LYS A 375 -5.78 -3.58 -17.85
N ASP A 376 -6.16 -4.50 -16.97
CA ASP A 376 -7.42 -4.45 -16.23
C ASP A 376 -7.35 -5.36 -14.99
N PHE A 377 -8.25 -5.16 -14.03
CA PHE A 377 -8.44 -6.05 -12.90
C PHE A 377 -9.89 -5.98 -12.38
N ALA A 378 -10.35 -7.07 -11.79
CA ALA A 378 -11.67 -7.15 -11.19
C ALA A 378 -11.59 -7.78 -9.80
N LYS A 379 -12.13 -7.09 -8.80
CA LYS A 379 -12.35 -7.67 -7.46
C LYS A 379 -13.72 -8.32 -7.43
N ILE A 380 -13.76 -9.61 -7.11
CA ILE A 380 -15.00 -10.40 -7.01
C ILE A 380 -15.09 -11.03 -5.64
N SER A 381 -16.30 -11.05 -5.07
CA SER A 381 -16.62 -11.77 -3.84
C SER A 381 -17.26 -13.10 -4.18
N LEU A 382 -16.72 -14.20 -3.65
CA LEU A 382 -17.23 -15.54 -3.89
C LEU A 382 -17.47 -16.25 -2.57
N LYS A 383 -18.68 -16.77 -2.38
CA LYS A 383 -18.97 -17.70 -1.30
C LYS A 383 -18.18 -19.00 -1.48
N LYS A 384 -18.01 -19.76 -0.41
CA LYS A 384 -17.45 -21.11 -0.49
C LYS A 384 -18.13 -21.95 -1.59
N GLY A 385 -17.34 -22.47 -2.53
CA GLY A 385 -17.81 -23.30 -3.65
C GLY A 385 -18.46 -22.52 -4.80
N GLU A 386 -18.62 -21.20 -4.69
CA GLU A 386 -19.20 -20.37 -5.74
C GLU A 386 -18.23 -20.17 -6.89
N SER A 387 -18.77 -20.05 -8.10
CA SER A 387 -18.02 -19.68 -9.30
C SER A 387 -18.64 -18.45 -9.95
N ALA A 388 -17.80 -17.53 -10.43
CA ALA A 388 -18.23 -16.39 -11.24
C ALA A 388 -17.48 -16.33 -12.56
N ARG A 389 -18.13 -15.74 -13.57
CA ARG A 389 -17.49 -15.40 -14.85
C ARG A 389 -17.03 -13.95 -14.80
N VAL A 390 -15.73 -13.74 -14.97
CA VAL A 390 -15.11 -12.41 -15.05
C VAL A 390 -14.93 -12.07 -16.52
N ASN A 391 -15.23 -10.84 -16.90
CA ASN A 391 -15.12 -10.35 -18.27
C ASN A 391 -14.34 -9.05 -18.28
N PHE A 392 -13.34 -8.97 -19.16
CA PHE A 392 -12.52 -7.80 -19.41
C PHE A 392 -12.70 -7.37 -20.87
N VAL A 393 -12.64 -6.07 -21.12
CA VAL A 393 -12.70 -5.51 -22.46
C VAL A 393 -11.42 -4.71 -22.71
N LEU A 394 -10.58 -5.20 -23.61
CA LEU A 394 -9.41 -4.49 -24.08
C LEU A 394 -9.77 -3.68 -25.33
N THR A 395 -9.72 -2.36 -25.18
CA THR A 395 -9.88 -1.41 -26.28
C THR A 395 -8.57 -1.27 -27.08
N PRO A 396 -8.60 -0.77 -28.33
CA PRO A 396 -7.39 -0.42 -29.08
C PRO A 396 -6.47 0.51 -28.27
N GLU A 397 -7.07 1.39 -27.47
CA GLU A 397 -6.34 2.29 -26.58
C GLU A 397 -5.47 1.53 -25.54
N GLN A 398 -5.99 0.43 -24.99
CA GLN A 398 -5.27 -0.42 -24.05
C GLN A 398 -4.22 -1.31 -24.73
N LEU A 399 -4.32 -1.57 -26.04
CA LEU A 399 -3.30 -2.31 -26.80
C LEU A 399 -2.15 -1.40 -27.25
N ALA A 400 -2.40 -0.10 -27.36
CA ALA A 400 -1.47 0.83 -27.99
C ALA A 400 -0.21 1.14 -27.16
N PHE A 401 0.86 1.49 -27.87
CA PHE A 401 2.10 2.06 -27.34
C PHE A 401 2.55 3.28 -28.17
N PHE A 402 3.60 3.98 -27.73
CA PHE A 402 4.19 5.09 -28.47
C PHE A 402 5.33 4.61 -29.37
N ASN A 403 5.21 4.82 -30.68
CA ASN A 403 6.27 4.49 -31.64
C ASN A 403 7.40 5.54 -31.63
N THR A 404 8.35 5.40 -32.55
CA THR A 404 9.49 6.33 -32.70
C THR A 404 9.11 7.78 -33.02
N ASP A 405 7.90 8.01 -33.56
CA ASP A 405 7.37 9.34 -33.86
C ASP A 405 6.57 9.95 -32.70
N LEU A 406 6.58 9.29 -31.52
CA LEU A 406 5.74 9.63 -30.37
C LEU A 406 4.24 9.63 -30.71
N LYS A 407 3.84 8.80 -31.68
CA LYS A 407 2.44 8.55 -32.00
C LYS A 407 1.97 7.31 -31.27
N ARG A 408 0.77 7.41 -30.69
CA ARG A 408 0.10 6.26 -30.08
C ARG A 408 -0.47 5.37 -31.18
N VAL A 409 0.02 4.14 -31.27
CA VAL A 409 -0.32 3.19 -32.33
C VAL A 409 -0.60 1.79 -31.75
N VAL A 410 -1.39 1.00 -32.47
CA VAL A 410 -1.48 -0.45 -32.28
C VAL A 410 -0.89 -1.08 -33.53
N GLU A 411 0.16 -1.87 -33.36
CA GLU A 411 0.77 -2.59 -34.48
C GLU A 411 0.10 -3.96 -34.65
N PRO A 412 -0.19 -4.39 -35.89
CA PRO A 412 -0.67 -5.75 -36.14
C PRO A 412 0.36 -6.76 -35.67
N GLY A 413 -0.07 -7.78 -34.92
CA GLY A 413 0.84 -8.71 -34.30
C GLY A 413 0.16 -9.73 -33.39
N GLU A 414 0.97 -10.64 -32.85
CA GLU A 414 0.51 -11.58 -31.83
C GLU A 414 0.60 -10.94 -30.45
N PHE A 415 -0.49 -11.01 -29.70
CA PHE A 415 -0.57 -10.63 -28.30
C PHE A 415 -0.88 -11.86 -27.46
N THR A 416 -0.36 -11.91 -26.23
CA THR A 416 -0.79 -12.90 -25.23
C THR A 416 -1.48 -12.20 -24.07
N VAL A 417 -2.71 -12.64 -23.77
CA VAL A 417 -3.39 -12.30 -22.51
C VAL A 417 -3.00 -13.30 -21.45
N MET A 418 -2.81 -12.81 -20.23
CA MET A 418 -2.40 -13.60 -19.07
C MET A 418 -3.30 -13.19 -17.90
N ILE A 419 -4.06 -14.15 -17.35
CA ILE A 419 -4.91 -13.93 -16.19
C ILE A 419 -4.27 -14.62 -14.99
N GLY A 420 -4.14 -13.90 -13.89
CA GLY A 420 -3.48 -14.40 -12.69
C GLY A 420 -3.97 -13.76 -11.40
N ALA A 421 -3.44 -14.27 -10.30
CA ALA A 421 -3.62 -13.73 -8.96
C ALA A 421 -2.48 -12.76 -8.56
N ALA A 422 -1.40 -12.71 -9.34
CA ALA A 422 -0.30 -11.77 -9.22
C ALA A 422 0.50 -11.71 -10.54
N SER A 423 1.40 -10.74 -10.68
CA SER A 423 2.26 -10.62 -11.89
C SER A 423 3.20 -11.81 -12.11
N ASN A 424 3.50 -12.58 -11.07
CA ASN A 424 4.29 -13.82 -11.13
C ASN A 424 3.45 -15.09 -10.90
N ASP A 425 2.13 -14.97 -10.78
CA ASP A 425 1.20 -16.07 -10.53
C ASP A 425 0.09 -16.09 -11.59
N ILE A 426 0.52 -16.35 -12.82
CA ILE A 426 -0.35 -16.45 -13.99
C ILE A 426 -0.97 -17.84 -14.03
N ARG A 427 -2.30 -17.89 -14.03
CA ARG A 427 -3.09 -19.14 -13.98
C ARG A 427 -3.61 -19.55 -15.34
N LEU A 428 -3.92 -18.58 -16.20
CA LEU A 428 -4.42 -18.79 -17.56
C LEU A 428 -3.65 -17.89 -18.54
N LYS A 429 -3.41 -18.39 -19.75
CA LYS A 429 -2.83 -17.62 -20.84
C LYS A 429 -3.32 -18.11 -22.19
N GLU A 430 -3.52 -17.20 -23.12
CA GLU A 430 -3.90 -17.51 -24.50
C GLU A 430 -3.43 -16.38 -25.42
N SER A 431 -3.09 -16.71 -26.67
CA SER A 431 -2.65 -15.72 -27.66
C SER A 431 -3.75 -15.42 -28.67
N PHE A 432 -3.75 -14.20 -29.20
CA PHE A 432 -4.58 -13.80 -30.33
C PHE A 432 -3.78 -12.88 -31.27
N VAL A 433 -4.25 -12.77 -32.52
CA VAL A 433 -3.68 -11.87 -33.52
C VAL A 433 -4.61 -10.67 -33.69
N TYR A 434 -4.05 -9.45 -33.61
CA TYR A 434 -4.80 -8.19 -33.73
C TYR A 434 -4.77 -7.60 -35.13
#